data_AF-A0A8H3LVY8-F1
#
_entry.id   AF-A0A8H3LVY8-F1
#
_cell.length_a   1.000
_cell.length_b   1.000
_cell.length_c   1.000
_cell.angle_alpha   90.00
_cell.angle_beta   90.00
_cell.angle_gamma   90.00
#
_symmetry.space_group_name_H-M   'P 1'
#
loop_
_entity.id
_entity.type
_entity.pdbx_description
1 polymer ?
#
loop_
_entity_poly.entity_id
_entity_poly.type
_entity_poly.pdbx_seq_one_letter_code
_entity_poly.pdbx_strand_id
1 'polypeptide(L)'
;MGSVCYQDVLQDLLMPNEGHAVGYMPPYSNGMELEEKFNVTLRALFHAKRLQNRSLQLFCAYFLGKILEEEADPLSKRAYYAQRLTTYYRITSVRAYFLFKPFGPTKIMNSARTSLTTLRNLSTEEFQDLVTKSSLIFNGVENWEGA
;
A
#
# COMPACT_ATOMS: atom_id res chain seq x y z
N MET A 1 2.39 15.78 18.10
CA MET A 1 1.64 16.00 16.85
C MET A 1 2.44 15.38 15.72
N GLY A 2 1.85 14.48 14.92
CA GLY A 2 2.52 13.85 13.79
C GLY A 2 2.78 14.82 12.63
N SER A 3 3.65 14.45 11.71
CA SER A 3 3.93 15.22 10.49
C SER A 3 2.69 15.39 9.60
N VAL A 4 2.76 16.30 8.62
CA VAL A 4 1.71 16.45 7.60
C VAL A 4 1.45 15.12 6.87
N CYS A 5 2.50 14.37 6.56
CA CYS A 5 2.38 13.06 5.92
C CYS A 5 1.64 12.05 6.80
N TYR A 6 1.86 12.08 8.11
CA TYR A 6 1.14 11.24 9.07
C TYR A 6 -0.36 11.57 9.08
N GLN A 7 -0.70 12.86 9.17
CA GLN A 7 -2.10 13.31 9.21
C GLN A 7 -2.84 12.97 7.90
N ASP A 8 -2.20 13.18 6.76
CA ASP A 8 -2.77 12.84 5.44
C ASP A 8 -3.12 11.35 5.34
N VAL A 9 -2.24 10.48 5.83
CA VAL A 9 -2.48 9.03 5.82
C VAL A 9 -3.57 8.66 6.82
N LEU A 10 -3.50 9.15 8.06
CA LEU A 10 -4.49 8.85 9.07
C LEU A 10 -5.90 9.26 8.62
N GLN A 11 -6.04 10.44 8.03
CA GLN A 11 -7.33 10.91 7.52
C GLN A 11 -7.90 9.96 6.46
N ASP A 12 -7.09 9.50 5.50
CA ASP A 12 -7.54 8.54 4.49
C ASP A 12 -7.90 7.17 5.10
N LEU A 13 -7.22 6.74 6.17
CA LEU A 13 -7.57 5.50 6.88
C LEU A 13 -8.92 5.62 7.61
N LEU A 14 -9.25 6.78 8.17
CA LEU A 14 -10.50 7.03 8.88
C LEU A 14 -11.71 7.22 7.95
N MET A 15 -11.49 7.63 6.70
CA MET A 15 -12.58 7.81 5.74
C MET A 15 -13.36 6.49 5.54
N PRO A 16 -14.70 6.48 5.63
CA PRO A 16 -15.49 5.29 5.36
C PRO A 16 -15.18 4.71 3.98
N ASN A 17 -15.25 3.39 3.84
CA ASN A 17 -15.13 2.78 2.53
C ASN A 17 -16.44 3.03 1.77
N GLU A 18 -16.51 4.14 1.02
CA GLU A 18 -17.63 4.39 0.13
C GLU A 18 -17.60 3.29 -0.93
N GLY A 19 -18.64 2.45 -0.93
CA GLY A 19 -18.72 1.19 -1.65
C GLY A 19 -18.82 1.34 -3.17
N HIS A 20 -17.87 2.04 -3.80
CA HIS A 20 -17.71 2.02 -5.25
C HIS A 20 -17.18 0.64 -5.66
N ALA A 21 -18.13 -0.27 -5.86
CA ALA A 21 -17.99 -1.66 -6.27
C ALA A 21 -17.45 -1.84 -7.71
N VAL A 22 -16.63 -0.91 -8.21
CA VAL A 22 -15.79 -1.22 -9.36
C VAL A 22 -14.69 -2.10 -8.81
N GLY A 23 -14.82 -3.41 -9.01
CA GLY A 23 -13.82 -4.38 -8.58
C GLY A 23 -12.48 -4.06 -9.24
N TYR A 24 -11.61 -3.33 -8.54
CA TYR A 24 -10.26 -3.10 -8.99
C TYR A 24 -9.50 -4.42 -8.93
N MET A 25 -9.29 -5.01 -10.10
CA MET A 25 -8.55 -6.26 -10.23
C MET A 25 -7.05 -6.00 -10.05
N PRO A 26 -6.30 -6.95 -9.45
CA PRO A 26 -4.85 -6.90 -9.44
C PRO A 26 -4.30 -6.71 -10.86
N PRO A 27 -3.11 -6.12 -11.03
CA PRO A 27 -2.48 -5.98 -12.35
C PRO A 27 -2.16 -7.31 -13.05
N TYR A 28 -2.35 -8.44 -12.36
CA TYR A 28 -2.03 -9.78 -12.81
C TYR A 28 -3.17 -10.75 -12.51
N SER A 29 -3.19 -11.87 -13.23
CA SER A 29 -4.10 -12.99 -12.98
C SER A 29 -3.52 -13.93 -11.92
N ASN A 30 -4.38 -14.60 -11.15
CA ASN A 30 -3.95 -15.49 -10.06
C ASN A 30 -3.05 -16.66 -10.53
N GLY A 31 -3.23 -17.15 -11.76
CA GLY A 31 -2.45 -18.23 -12.34
C GLY A 31 -1.11 -17.83 -12.97
N MET A 32 -0.74 -16.53 -12.95
CA MET A 32 0.56 -16.09 -13.47
C MET A 32 1.69 -16.50 -12.52
N GLU A 33 2.84 -16.82 -13.10
CA GLU A 33 4.08 -17.05 -12.36
C GLU A 33 4.53 -15.78 -11.62
N LEU A 34 5.22 -15.95 -10.49
CA LEU A 34 5.61 -14.84 -9.62
C LEU A 34 6.45 -13.76 -10.35
N GLU A 35 7.35 -14.20 -11.25
CA GLU A 35 8.17 -13.33 -12.08
C GLU A 35 7.31 -12.46 -13.02
N GLU A 36 6.27 -13.06 -13.60
CA GLU A 36 5.35 -12.36 -14.50
C GLU A 36 4.48 -11.37 -13.72
N LYS A 37 3.93 -11.78 -12.58
CA LYS A 37 3.18 -10.90 -11.66
C LYS A 37 4.01 -9.67 -11.28
N PHE A 38 5.28 -9.87 -10.92
CA PHE A 38 6.19 -8.79 -10.56
C PHE A 38 6.40 -7.83 -11.74
N ASN A 39 6.74 -8.37 -12.91
CA ASN A 39 7.04 -7.56 -14.10
C ASN A 39 5.83 -6.75 -14.58
N VAL A 40 4.64 -7.36 -14.63
CA VAL A 40 3.41 -6.67 -15.06
C VAL A 40 3.03 -5.58 -14.05
N THR A 41 3.10 -5.86 -12.74
CA THR A 41 2.82 -4.88 -11.69
C THR A 41 3.80 -3.69 -11.74
N LEU A 42 5.10 -3.96 -11.95
CA LEU A 42 6.11 -2.91 -12.06
C LEU A 42 5.90 -2.03 -13.30
N ARG A 43 5.55 -2.63 -14.46
CA ARG A 43 5.20 -1.87 -15.67
C ARG A 43 3.94 -1.01 -15.44
N ALA A 44 2.93 -1.57 -14.79
CA ALA A 44 1.70 -0.84 -14.45
C ALA A 44 1.98 0.34 -13.52
N LEU A 45 2.85 0.17 -12.51
CA LEU A 45 3.29 1.25 -11.64
C LEU A 45 3.95 2.41 -12.42
N PHE A 46 4.86 2.09 -13.34
CA PHE A 46 5.51 3.12 -14.17
C PHE A 46 4.57 3.77 -15.17
N HIS A 47 3.60 3.02 -15.70
CA HIS A 47 2.55 3.59 -16.53
C HIS A 47 1.68 4.57 -15.72
N ALA A 48 1.23 4.18 -14.53
CA ALA A 48 0.48 5.04 -13.61
C ALA A 48 1.24 6.31 -13.24
N LYS A 49 2.56 6.21 -13.02
CA LYS A 49 3.44 7.36 -12.79
C LYS A 49 3.44 8.33 -13.97
N ARG A 50 3.55 7.83 -15.21
CA ARG A 50 3.53 8.68 -16.42
C ARG A 50 2.19 9.40 -16.58
N LEU A 51 1.09 8.75 -16.21
CA LEU A 51 -0.24 9.35 -16.18
C LEU A 51 -0.51 10.25 -14.96
N GLN A 52 0.46 10.38 -14.05
CA GLN A 52 0.31 11.09 -12.78
C GLN A 52 -0.89 10.59 -11.95
N ASN A 53 -1.29 9.33 -12.14
CA ASN A 53 -2.39 8.72 -11.41
C ASN A 53 -1.88 8.21 -10.06
N ARG A 54 -2.10 8.99 -9.00
CA ARG A 54 -1.63 8.70 -7.64
C ARG A 54 -2.24 7.42 -7.06
N SER A 55 -3.56 7.25 -7.16
CA SER A 55 -4.25 6.09 -6.59
C SER A 55 -3.80 4.80 -7.27
N LEU A 56 -3.65 4.81 -8.60
CA LEU A 56 -3.13 3.65 -9.33
C LEU A 56 -1.66 3.35 -9.00
N GLN A 57 -0.84 4.37 -8.73
CA GLN A 57 0.53 4.17 -8.24
C GLN A 57 0.55 3.45 -6.88
N LEU A 58 -0.27 3.90 -5.93
CA LEU A 58 -0.40 3.24 -4.63
C LEU A 58 -0.93 1.82 -4.76
N PHE A 59 -1.93 1.62 -5.63
CA PHE A 59 -2.51 0.31 -5.90
C PHE A 59 -1.47 -0.67 -6.42
N CYS A 60 -0.66 -0.26 -7.41
CA CYS A 60 0.42 -1.10 -7.92
C CYS A 60 1.51 -1.35 -6.86
N ALA A 61 1.84 -0.34 -6.05
CA ALA A 61 2.82 -0.48 -4.97
C ALA A 61 2.35 -1.46 -3.88
N TYR A 62 1.06 -1.47 -3.55
CA TYR A 62 0.47 -2.46 -2.65
C TYR A 62 0.70 -3.89 -3.16
N PHE A 63 0.46 -4.14 -4.44
CA PHE A 63 0.67 -5.47 -5.03
C PHE A 63 2.15 -5.85 -5.13
N LEU A 64 3.05 -4.90 -5.41
CA LEU A 64 4.49 -5.16 -5.30
C LEU A 64 4.88 -5.52 -3.86
N GLY A 65 4.34 -4.82 -2.87
CA GLY A 65 4.57 -5.12 -1.46
C GLY A 65 4.03 -6.50 -1.07
N LYS A 66 2.84 -6.86 -1.53
CA LYS A 66 2.28 -8.21 -1.36
C LYS A 66 3.18 -9.28 -1.95
N ILE A 67 3.66 -9.08 -3.17
CA ILE A 67 4.61 -9.99 -3.82
C ILE A 67 5.87 -10.15 -2.95
N LEU A 68 6.44 -9.06 -2.45
CA LEU A 68 7.66 -9.10 -1.65
C LEU A 68 7.47 -9.74 -0.25
N GLU A 69 6.38 -9.43 0.43
CA GLU A 69 6.18 -9.77 1.84
C GLU A 69 5.36 -11.04 2.06
N GLU A 70 4.60 -11.50 1.06
CA GLU A 70 3.67 -12.64 1.18
C GLU A 70 3.93 -13.74 0.14
N GLU A 71 4.17 -13.41 -1.13
CA GLU A 71 4.30 -14.41 -2.20
C GLU A 71 5.77 -14.87 -2.45
N ALA A 72 6.76 -14.01 -2.19
CA ALA A 72 8.17 -14.28 -2.47
C ALA A 72 8.90 -15.01 -1.32
N ASP A 73 8.52 -16.27 -1.11
CA ASP A 73 9.11 -17.18 -0.11
C ASP A 73 9.98 -18.27 -0.80
N PRO A 74 11.21 -18.57 -0.35
CA PRO A 74 11.93 -18.09 0.86
C PRO A 74 12.53 -16.67 0.76
N LEU A 75 13.10 -16.16 1.86
CA LEU A 75 13.76 -14.83 1.97
C LEU A 75 14.72 -14.50 0.81
N SER A 76 15.37 -15.49 0.21
CA SER A 76 16.23 -15.30 -0.97
C SER A 76 15.44 -14.83 -2.20
N LYS A 77 14.21 -15.31 -2.41
CA LYS A 77 13.31 -14.82 -3.46
C LYS A 77 12.86 -13.39 -3.17
N ARG A 78 12.49 -13.08 -1.92
CA ARG A 78 12.19 -11.70 -1.52
C ARG A 78 13.36 -10.76 -1.83
N ALA A 79 14.59 -11.15 -1.47
CA ALA A 79 15.78 -10.37 -1.78
C ALA A 79 15.99 -10.19 -3.30
N TYR A 80 15.78 -11.26 -4.08
CA TYR A 80 15.87 -11.24 -5.54
C TYR A 80 14.92 -10.25 -6.22
N TYR A 81 13.68 -10.13 -5.74
CA TYR A 81 12.74 -9.13 -6.27
C TYR A 81 13.00 -7.73 -5.71
N ALA A 82 13.36 -7.62 -4.44
CA ALA A 82 13.62 -6.34 -3.77
C ALA A 82 14.80 -5.58 -4.41
N GLN A 83 15.86 -6.28 -4.86
CA GLN A 83 17.01 -5.66 -5.54
C GLN A 83 16.67 -5.07 -6.92
N ARG A 84 15.54 -5.48 -7.52
CA ARG A 84 15.08 -4.97 -8.82
C ARG A 84 14.26 -3.69 -8.71
N LEU A 85 13.92 -3.28 -7.49
CA LEU A 85 13.28 -2.01 -7.20
C LEU A 85 14.33 -1.00 -6.73
N THR A 86 14.14 0.26 -7.09
CA THR A 86 14.88 1.34 -6.42
C THR A 86 14.51 1.38 -4.94
N THR A 87 15.38 1.92 -4.10
CA THR A 87 15.12 2.09 -2.66
C THR A 87 13.77 2.78 -2.39
N TYR A 88 13.42 3.78 -3.22
CA TYR A 88 12.13 4.46 -3.13
C TYR A 88 10.95 3.51 -3.32
N TYR A 89 10.93 2.74 -4.42
CA TYR A 89 9.81 1.83 -4.71
C TYR A 89 9.77 0.64 -3.77
N ARG A 90 10.93 0.15 -3.32
CA ARG A 90 11.00 -0.90 -2.30
C ARG A 90 10.32 -0.46 -1.00
N ILE A 91 10.73 0.69 -0.45
CA ILE A 91 10.17 1.21 0.82
C ILE A 91 8.67 1.46 0.68
N THR A 92 8.26 2.17 -0.36
CA THR A 92 6.87 2.58 -0.54
C THR A 92 5.93 1.42 -0.83
N SER A 93 6.39 0.38 -1.54
CA SER A 93 5.59 -0.83 -1.79
C SER A 93 5.35 -1.63 -0.51
N VAL A 94 6.40 -1.86 0.28
CA VAL A 94 6.27 -2.55 1.58
C VAL A 94 5.36 -1.78 2.52
N ARG A 95 5.54 -0.45 2.61
CA ARG A 95 4.69 0.41 3.44
C ARG A 95 3.24 0.40 2.97
N ALA A 96 2.97 0.50 1.66
CA ALA A 96 1.63 0.43 1.11
C ALA A 96 0.95 -0.91 1.43
N TYR A 97 1.67 -2.03 1.28
CA TYR A 97 1.13 -3.35 1.61
C TYR A 97 0.71 -3.44 3.07
N PHE A 98 1.62 -3.22 4.03
CA PHE A 98 1.28 -3.36 5.44
C PHE A 98 0.20 -2.39 5.92
N LEU A 99 0.21 -1.14 5.41
CA LEU A 99 -0.76 -0.13 5.81
C LEU A 99 -2.18 -0.50 5.39
N PHE A 100 -2.37 -0.98 4.15
CA PHE A 100 -3.68 -1.26 3.58
C PHE A 100 -4.09 -2.74 3.68
N LYS A 101 -3.19 -3.64 4.10
CA LYS A 101 -3.46 -5.08 4.23
C LYS A 101 -4.75 -5.40 4.99
N PRO A 102 -5.08 -4.75 6.14
CA PRO A 102 -6.33 -5.05 6.85
C PRO A 102 -7.58 -4.81 5.99
N PHE A 103 -7.60 -3.73 5.20
CA PHE A 103 -8.76 -3.35 4.37
C PHE A 103 -8.76 -3.98 2.98
N GLY A 104 -7.59 -4.35 2.48
CA GLY A 104 -7.36 -4.70 1.09
C GLY A 104 -7.20 -3.47 0.16
N PRO A 105 -6.98 -3.72 -1.13
CA PRO A 105 -6.59 -2.69 -2.10
C PRO A 105 -7.71 -1.70 -2.44
N THR A 106 -8.97 -2.02 -2.16
CA THR A 106 -10.12 -1.13 -2.44
C THR A 106 -10.02 0.18 -1.66
N LYS A 107 -9.52 0.12 -0.42
CA LYS A 107 -9.33 1.32 0.44
C LYS A 107 -8.39 2.35 -0.20
N ILE A 108 -7.42 1.90 -0.99
CA ILE A 108 -6.47 2.77 -1.70
C ILE A 108 -7.19 3.66 -2.71
N MET A 109 -8.23 3.14 -3.37
CA MET A 109 -8.93 3.88 -4.40
C MET A 109 -9.75 5.04 -3.84
N ASN A 110 -10.14 4.94 -2.57
CA ASN A 110 -10.81 5.99 -1.81
C ASN A 110 -9.84 6.97 -1.13
N SER A 111 -8.52 6.72 -1.19
CA SER A 111 -7.51 7.60 -0.58
C SER A 111 -7.37 8.92 -1.35
N ALA A 112 -7.57 10.03 -0.65
CA ALA A 112 -7.56 11.37 -1.24
C ALA A 112 -6.20 12.06 -1.13
N ARG A 113 -5.35 11.67 -0.18
CA ARG A 113 -4.13 12.40 0.19
C ARG A 113 -2.88 11.53 0.16
N THR A 114 -3.02 10.27 0.52
CA THR A 114 -1.94 9.29 0.54
C THR A 114 -1.32 9.16 -0.85
N SER A 115 0.00 9.17 -0.90
CA SER A 115 0.80 8.95 -2.10
C SER A 115 2.06 8.16 -1.75
N LEU A 116 2.79 7.69 -2.76
CA LEU A 116 4.09 7.06 -2.50
C LEU A 116 5.05 8.02 -1.80
N THR A 117 4.97 9.32 -2.06
CA THR A 117 5.81 10.32 -1.39
C THR A 117 5.42 10.51 0.06
N THR A 118 4.13 10.54 0.40
CA THR A 118 3.72 10.60 1.82
C THR A 118 4.21 9.36 2.55
N LEU A 119 4.01 8.17 1.97
CA LEU A 119 4.51 6.92 2.53
C LEU A 119 6.03 6.89 2.65
N ARG A 120 6.78 7.50 1.73
CA ARG A 120 8.25 7.55 1.80
C ARG A 120 8.74 8.44 2.95
N ASN A 121 8.00 9.50 3.25
CA ASN A 121 8.40 10.56 4.17
C ASN A 121 7.98 10.31 5.62
N LEU A 122 7.12 9.33 5.88
CA LEU A 122 6.82 8.89 7.25
C LEU A 122 8.09 8.45 7.97
N SER A 123 8.23 8.85 9.24
CA SER A 123 9.22 8.25 10.13
C SER A 123 8.90 6.76 10.34
N THR A 124 9.85 6.00 10.90
CA THR A 124 9.60 4.61 11.26
C THR A 124 8.52 4.50 12.33
N GLU A 125 8.55 5.38 13.33
CA GLU A 125 7.58 5.43 14.44
C GLU A 125 6.18 5.78 13.93
N GLU A 126 6.06 6.81 13.09
CA GLU A 126 4.80 7.21 12.48
C GLU A 126 4.19 6.08 11.64
N PHE A 127 5.02 5.39 10.87
CA PHE A 127 4.56 4.26 10.07
C PHE A 127 4.07 3.09 10.94
N GLN A 128 4.78 2.75 12.02
CA GLN A 128 4.39 1.68 12.93
C GLN A 128 3.07 1.98 13.65
N ASP A 129 2.90 3.23 14.11
CA ASP A 129 1.65 3.68 14.72
C ASP A 129 0.48 3.61 13.71
N LEU A 130 0.67 4.07 12.47
CA LEU A 130 -0.35 3.99 11.43
C LEU A 130 -0.74 2.55 11.05
N VAL A 131 0.19 1.60 11.05
CA VAL A 131 -0.12 0.17 10.83
C VAL A 131 -0.91 -0.42 12.00
N THR A 132 -0.63 0.03 13.22
CA THR A 132 -1.40 -0.37 14.40
C THR A 132 -2.83 0.19 14.30
N LYS A 133 -2.95 1.48 14.00
CA LYS A 133 -4.24 2.16 13.81
C LYS A 133 -5.04 1.56 12.65
N SER A 134 -4.42 1.23 11.52
CA SER A 134 -5.12 0.60 10.39
C SER A 134 -5.78 -0.72 10.77
N SER A 135 -5.12 -1.51 11.62
CA SER A 135 -5.65 -2.76 12.15
C SER A 135 -6.80 -2.52 13.15
N LEU A 136 -6.68 -1.53 14.04
CA LEU A 136 -7.73 -1.17 15.01
C LEU A 136 -9.00 -0.63 14.31
N ILE A 137 -8.82 0.24 13.31
CA ILE A 137 -9.90 0.79 12.48
C ILE A 137 -10.64 -0.34 11.79
N PHE A 138 -9.92 -1.26 11.13
CA PHE A 138 -10.54 -2.39 10.44
C PHE A 138 -11.35 -3.30 11.38
N ASN A 139 -10.85 -3.53 12.60
CA ASN A 139 -11.52 -4.33 13.61
C ASN A 139 -12.70 -3.61 14.30
N GLY A 140 -12.97 -2.34 13.97
CA GLY A 140 -14.06 -1.56 14.56
C GLY A 140 -13.80 -1.18 16.03
N VAL A 141 -12.55 -1.15 16.47
CA VAL A 141 -12.15 -0.87 17.87
C VAL A 141 -12.01 0.64 18.11
N GLU A 142 -12.49 1.51 17.21
CA GLU A 142 -12.44 2.98 17.36
C GLU A 142 -13.47 3.56 18.35
N ASN A 143 -13.78 2.82 19.41
CA ASN A 143 -14.42 3.38 20.57
C ASN A 143 -13.39 3.39 21.71
N TRP A 144 -13.37 4.51 22.46
CA TRP A 144 -12.75 4.70 23.79
C TRP A 144 -11.33 5.28 23.87
N GLU A 145 -11.13 6.55 23.49
CA GLU A 145 -10.44 7.52 24.36
C GLU A 145 -11.05 8.91 24.13
N GLY A 146 -12.10 9.22 24.91
CA GLY A 146 -12.86 10.45 24.78
C GLY A 146 -14.16 10.42 25.60
N ALA A 147 -14.06 10.08 26.88
CA ALA A 147 -15.04 10.39 27.92
C ALA A 147 -14.29 11.05 29.09
#